data_AF-A0AAW8KWW5-F1
#
_entry.id   AF-A0AAW8KWW5-F1
#
_cell.length_a   1.000
_cell.length_b   1.000
_cell.length_c   1.000
_cell.angle_alpha   90.00
_cell.angle_beta   90.00
_cell.angle_gamma   90.00
#
_symmetry.space_group_name_H-M   'P 1'
#
loop_
_entity.id
_entity.type
_entity.pdbx_description
1 polymer ?
#
loop_
_entity_poly.entity_id
_entity_poly.type
_entity_poly.pdbx_seq_one_letter_code
_entity_poly.pdbx_strand_id
1 'polypeptide(L)' 'FAVDAYVNFARRASWREAASSSLTELFAPQIHQSRLDSWPQHYPWIDDKGYEYFRSRLSQARRDVEHGLTITLDS' A
#
# COMPACT_ATOMS: atom_id res chain seq x y z
N PHE A 1 15.05 8.35 7.24
CA PHE A 1 14.42 9.71 7.19
C PHE A 1 12.92 9.64 6.95
N ALA A 2 12.41 9.33 5.73
CA ALA A 2 10.96 9.30 5.47
C ALA A 2 10.20 8.21 6.25
N VAL A 3 10.79 7.01 6.39
CA VAL A 3 10.22 5.91 7.19
C VAL A 3 10.13 6.29 8.67
N ASP A 4 11.21 6.85 9.23
CA ASP A 4 11.23 7.28 10.64
C ASP A 4 10.24 8.42 10.90
N ALA A 5 10.07 9.33 9.92
CA ALA A 5 9.08 10.39 10.00
C ALA A 5 7.64 9.83 10.03
N TYR A 6 7.34 8.82 9.21
CA TYR A 6 6.04 8.16 9.21
C TYR A 6 5.73 7.49 10.56
N VAL A 7 6.69 6.75 11.11
CA VAL A 7 6.54 6.11 12.43
C VAL A 7 6.35 7.14 13.54
N ASN A 8 7.15 8.21 13.54
CA ASN A 8 7.04 9.27 14.54
C ASN A 8 5.73 10.05 14.43
N PHE A 9 5.24 10.30 13.22
CA PHE A 9 3.93 10.90 12.98
C PHE A 9 2.82 10.02 13.55
N ALA A 10 2.78 8.73 13.20
CA ALA A 10 1.76 7.80 13.67
C ALA A 10 1.75 7.64 15.20
N ARG A 11 2.89 7.82 15.88
CA ARG A 11 2.99 7.79 17.34
C ARG A 11 2.49 9.05 18.05
N ARG A 12 2.47 10.20 17.36
CA ARG A 12 2.23 11.53 17.97
C ARG A 12 0.91 12.15 17.56
N ALA A 13 0.44 11.86 16.34
CA ALA A 13 -0.83 12.34 15.83
C ALA A 13 -2.01 11.66 16.53
N SER A 14 -3.22 12.20 16.37
CA SER A 14 -4.41 11.47 16.79
C SER A 14 -4.53 10.15 16.02
N TRP A 15 -5.21 9.15 16.60
CA TRP A 15 -5.36 7.85 15.95
C TRP A 15 -6.08 7.95 14.59
N ARG A 16 -6.96 8.94 14.40
CA ARG A 16 -7.64 9.21 13.12
C ARG A 16 -6.67 9.73 12.07
N GLU A 17 -5.87 10.75 12.40
CA GLU A 17 -4.87 11.29 11.47
C GLU A 17 -3.80 10.25 11.11
N ALA A 18 -3.37 9.45 12.08
CA ALA A 18 -2.46 8.34 11.85
C ALA A 18 -3.08 7.29 10.90
N ALA A 19 -4.35 6.92 11.09
CA ALA A 19 -5.06 6.00 10.21
C ALA A 19 -5.24 6.58 8.80
N SER A 20 -5.68 7.83 8.65
CA SER A 20 -5.87 8.46 7.33
C SER A 20 -4.57 8.61 6.55
N SER A 21 -3.40 8.62 7.21
CA SER A 21 -2.11 8.67 6.50
C SER A 21 -1.80 7.39 5.71
N SER A 22 -2.49 6.26 5.97
CA SER A 22 -2.37 5.04 5.15
C SER A 22 -3.10 5.13 3.80
N LEU A 23 -3.92 6.17 3.56
CA LEU A 23 -4.74 6.30 2.35
C LEU A 23 -3.95 6.34 1.03
N THR A 24 -2.63 6.50 1.06
CA THR A 24 -1.77 6.24 -0.11
C THR A 24 -1.95 4.84 -0.69
N GLU A 25 -2.45 3.89 0.10
CA GLU A 25 -2.83 2.55 -0.33
C GLU A 25 -3.95 2.53 -1.39
N LEU A 26 -4.73 3.61 -1.54
CA LEU A 26 -5.65 3.81 -2.69
C LEU A 26 -4.94 3.67 -4.04
N PHE A 27 -3.66 4.03 -4.11
CA PHE A 27 -2.86 4.02 -5.33
C PHE A 27 -1.96 2.78 -5.45
N ALA A 28 -1.83 2.00 -4.37
CA ALA A 28 -0.96 0.82 -4.32
C ALA A 28 -1.33 -0.30 -5.32
N PRO A 29 -2.63 -0.60 -5.60
CA PRO A 29 -2.97 -1.62 -6.57
C PRO A 29 -2.42 -1.36 -7.97
N GLN A 30 -2.49 -0.09 -8.42
CA GLN A 30 -2.06 0.28 -9.77
C GLN A 30 -0.55 0.06 -9.97
N ILE A 31 0.27 0.46 -8.99
CA ILE A 31 1.73 0.26 -9.08
C ILE A 31 2.10 -1.21 -8.94
N HIS A 32 1.37 -2.00 -8.14
CA HIS A 32 1.59 -3.45 -8.05
C HIS A 32 1.25 -4.17 -9.36
N GLN A 33 0.14 -3.81 -9.99
CA GLN A 33 -0.25 -4.37 -11.30
C GLN A 33 0.78 -4.02 -12.38
N SER A 34 1.22 -2.76 -12.45
CA SER A 34 2.22 -2.33 -13.42
C SER A 34 3.54 -3.12 -13.32
N ARG A 35 3.97 -3.50 -12.10
CA ARG A 35 5.15 -4.36 -11.91
C ARG A 35 4.91 -5.78 -12.40
N LEU A 36 3.74 -6.36 -12.10
CA LEU A 36 3.37 -7.70 -12.58
C LEU A 36 3.31 -7.78 -14.10
N ASP A 37 2.87 -6.71 -14.77
CA ASP A 37 2.75 -6.69 -16.23
C ASP A 37 4.10 -6.52 -16.94
N SER A 38 5.01 -5.72 -16.37
CA SER A 38 6.23 -5.26 -17.05
C SER A 38 7.51 -5.98 -16.62
N TRP A 39 7.63 -6.37 -15.35
CA TRP A 39 8.89 -6.92 -14.83
C TRP A 39 9.27 -8.28 -15.43
N PRO A 40 8.33 -9.21 -15.71
CA PRO A 40 8.69 -10.47 -16.37
C PRO A 40 9.36 -10.28 -17.75
N GLN A 41 9.03 -9.17 -18.44
CA GLN A 41 9.59 -8.85 -19.75
C GLN A 41 10.97 -8.18 -19.64
N HIS A 42 11.13 -7.25 -18.69
CA HIS A 42 12.35 -6.46 -18.54
C HIS A 42 13.42 -7.14 -17.66
N TYR A 43 12.99 -7.99 -16.73
CA TYR A 43 13.82 -8.64 -15.72
C TYR A 43 13.50 -10.15 -15.61
N PRO A 44 13.73 -10.93 -16.68
CA PRO A 44 13.35 -12.35 -16.75
C PRO A 44 14.15 -13.25 -15.79
N TRP A 45 15.18 -12.72 -15.14
CA TRP A 45 15.98 -13.42 -14.13
C TRP A 45 15.33 -13.42 -12.74
N ILE A 46 14.26 -12.65 -12.53
CA ILE A 46 13.50 -12.65 -11.28
C ILE A 46 12.62 -13.91 -11.24
N ASP A 47 12.77 -14.72 -10.19
CA ASP A 47 11.94 -15.91 -9.95
C ASP A 47 10.45 -15.53 -9.78
N ASP A 48 9.56 -16.36 -10.34
CA ASP A 48 8.11 -16.15 -10.28
C ASP A 48 7.54 -16.02 -8.85
N LYS A 49 8.20 -16.65 -7.87
CA LYS A 49 7.87 -16.53 -6.44
C LYS A 49 8.09 -15.11 -5.93
N GLY A 50 9.02 -14.36 -6.52
CA GLY A 50 9.27 -12.96 -6.19
C GLY A 50 8.06 -12.04 -6.43
N TYR A 51 7.11 -12.47 -7.27
CA TYR A 51 5.90 -11.71 -7.58
C TYR A 51 4.71 -11.99 -6.64
N GLU A 52 4.80 -12.99 -5.76
CA GLU A 52 3.70 -13.37 -4.86
C GLU A 52 3.27 -12.22 -3.94
N TYR A 53 4.22 -11.42 -3.46
CA TYR A 53 3.93 -10.24 -2.64
C TYR A 53 3.06 -9.21 -3.38
N PHE A 54 3.34 -8.95 -4.66
CA PHE A 54 2.54 -8.00 -5.44
C PHE A 54 1.14 -8.56 -5.71
N ARG A 55 1.02 -9.86 -6.01
CA ARG A 55 -0.28 -10.52 -6.20
C ARG A 55 -1.14 -10.48 -4.94
N SER A 56 -0.57 -10.73 -3.77
CA SER A 56 -1.32 -10.72 -2.50
C SER A 56 -1.81 -9.31 -2.15
N ARG A 57 -0.98 -8.27 -2.35
CA ARG A 57 -1.33 -6.87 -2.08
C ARG A 57 -2.46 -6.34 -2.95
N LEU A 58 -2.65 -6.83 -4.18
CA LEU A 58 -3.81 -6.47 -5.02
C LEU A 58 -5.15 -6.84 -4.35
N SER A 59 -5.19 -7.96 -3.62
CA SER A 59 -6.40 -8.42 -2.94
C SER A 59 -6.62 -7.73 -1.58
N GLN A 60 -5.52 -7.38 -0.88
CA GLN A 60 -5.56 -6.80 0.46
C GLN A 60 -5.82 -5.29 0.42
N ALA A 61 -5.17 -4.56 -0.49
CA ALA A 61 -5.30 -3.11 -0.58
C ALA A 61 -6.76 -2.64 -0.82
N ARG A 62 -7.60 -3.44 -1.50
CA ARG A 62 -9.03 -3.10 -1.66
C ARG A 62 -9.79 -3.10 -0.33
N ARG A 63 -9.45 -4.02 0.60
CA ARG A 63 -10.10 -4.13 1.91
C ARG A 63 -9.61 -3.05 2.89
N ASP A 64 -8.32 -2.76 2.88
CA ASP A 64 -7.72 -1.79 3.80
C ASP A 64 -8.18 -0.35 3.48
N VAL A 65 -8.36 -0.06 2.19
CA VAL A 65 -8.88 1.22 1.69
C VAL A 65 -10.34 1.46 2.09
N GLU A 66 -11.21 0.45 1.98
CA GLU A 66 -12.62 0.59 2.35
C GLU A 66 -12.77 1.00 3.82
N HIS A 67 -12.00 0.37 4.71
CA HIS A 67 -12.02 0.69 6.13
C HIS A 67 -11.42 2.08 6.44
N GLY A 68 -10.27 2.41 5.82
CA GLY A 68 -9.63 3.71 6.01
C GLY A 68 -10.47 4.89 5.49
N LEU A 69 -11.20 4.69 4.40
CA LEU A 69 -12.08 5.69 3.83
C LEU A 69 -13.30 5.96 4.74
N THR A 70 -13.91 4.92 5.31
CA THR A 70 -15.02 5.08 6.28
C THR A 70 -14.58 5.88 7.51
N ILE A 71 -13.44 5.53 8.11
CA ILE A 71 -12.92 6.26 9.29
C ILE A 71 -12.68 7.74 8.99
N THR A 72 -12.19 8.05 7.78
CA THR A 72 -11.85 9.42 7.38
C THR A 72 -13.09 10.24 7.03
N LEU A 73 -14.13 9.64 6.44
CA LEU A 73 -15.34 10.33 6.00
C LEU A 73 -16.40 10.49 7.10
N ASP A 74 -16.42 9.61 8.11
CA ASP A 74 -17.34 9.70 9.27
C ASP A 74 -16.83 10.66 10.37
N SER A 75 -15.90 11.56 10.02
CA SER A 75 -15.25 12.53 10.91
C SER A 75 -15.91 13.90 10.89
#